data_AF-A0AAJ5URQ5-F1
#
_entry.id   AF-A0AAJ5URQ5-F1
#
_cell.length_a   1.000
_cell.length_b   1.000
_cell.length_c   1.000
_cell.angle_alpha   90.00
_cell.angle_beta   90.00
_cell.angle_gamma   90.00
#
_symmetry.space_group_name_H-M   'P 1'
#
loop_
_entity.id
_entity.type
_entity.pdbx_description
1 polymer ?
#
loop_
_entity_poly.entity_id
_entity_poly.type
_entity_poly.pdbx_seq_one_letter_code
_entity_poly.pdbx_strand_id
1 'polypeptide(L)'
;MISDETLRILIPIITFIGGIIFTLLNTRNQRKLSNRCYPSITEAYFPFDLSKINIDSGTKMYYCGDYADLFNSDDVDKTSKIIYVKLANLGPGHMLNCNIDVKISTTDFSEEWDMNLCVNLIRKDELILIPTVKESMLDKEIILKSIVIEYLTAFGEKMKYTYWVNNIEKDKTIIKDTLQIIKYKWFKKKVYSFKGKSSLFVFINLKKDN
;
A
#
# COMPACT_ATOMS: atom_id res chain seq x y z
N MET A 1 42.92 -15.67 40.29
CA MET A 1 42.17 -14.54 40.88
C MET A 1 42.49 -13.31 40.06
N ILE A 2 41.49 -12.66 39.45
CA ILE A 2 41.69 -11.35 38.83
C ILE A 2 41.92 -10.38 39.99
N SER A 3 43.01 -9.60 39.97
CA SER A 3 43.28 -8.64 41.05
C SER A 3 42.26 -7.50 41.01
N ASP A 4 41.90 -6.97 42.19
CA ASP A 4 40.89 -5.91 42.33
C ASP A 4 41.29 -4.62 41.55
N GLU A 5 42.59 -4.38 41.36
CA GLU A 5 43.11 -3.31 40.50
C GLU A 5 42.85 -3.56 39.01
N THR A 6 43.00 -4.82 38.55
CA THR A 6 42.72 -5.18 37.15
C THR A 6 41.25 -4.99 36.82
N LEU A 7 40.36 -5.29 37.76
CA LEU A 7 38.92 -5.08 37.62
C LEU A 7 38.56 -3.59 37.53
N ARG A 8 39.18 -2.74 38.37
CA ARG A 8 38.95 -1.27 38.36
C ARG A 8 39.38 -0.60 37.06
N ILE A 9 40.40 -1.13 36.38
CA ILE A 9 40.85 -0.63 35.06
C ILE A 9 39.96 -1.17 33.94
N LEU A 10 39.50 -2.42 34.03
CA LEU A 10 38.65 -3.04 32.98
C LEU A 10 37.24 -2.47 32.92
N ILE A 11 36.63 -2.13 34.07
CA ILE A 11 35.26 -1.58 34.13
C ILE A 11 35.08 -0.35 33.22
N PRO A 12 35.87 0.74 33.34
CA PRO A 12 35.68 1.93 32.49
C PRO A 12 35.93 1.63 31.01
N ILE A 13 36.84 0.71 30.67
CA ILE A 13 37.09 0.29 29.28
C ILE A 13 35.87 -0.45 28.71
N ILE A 14 35.31 -1.40 29.47
CA ILE A 14 34.10 -2.14 29.07
C ILE A 14 32.92 -1.19 28.94
N THR A 15 32.74 -0.26 29.89
CA THR A 15 31.68 0.75 29.82
C THR A 15 31.83 1.67 28.62
N PHE A 16 33.06 2.10 28.30
CA PHE A 16 33.33 2.93 27.14
C PHE A 16 33.06 2.20 25.82
N ILE A 17 33.57 0.98 25.66
CA ILE A 17 33.31 0.14 24.47
C ILE A 17 31.80 -0.15 24.35
N GLY A 18 31.14 -0.49 25.45
CA GLY A 18 29.70 -0.71 25.50
C GLY A 18 28.90 0.51 25.08
N GLY A 19 29.30 1.71 25.54
CA GLY A 19 28.68 2.97 25.15
C GLY A 19 28.82 3.28 23.66
N ILE A 20 30.00 3.02 23.07
CA ILE A 20 30.23 3.18 21.63
C ILE A 20 29.35 2.22 20.84
N ILE A 21 29.34 0.93 21.20
CA ILE A 21 28.52 -0.08 20.51
C ILE A 21 27.03 0.27 20.60
N PHE A 22 26.55 0.65 21.79
CA PHE A 22 25.17 1.04 21.99
C PHE A 22 24.79 2.26 21.13
N THR A 23 25.66 3.26 21.08
CA THR A 23 25.44 4.47 20.26
C THR A 23 25.35 4.10 18.78
N LEU A 24 26.29 3.31 18.26
CA LEU A 24 26.30 2.88 16.86
C LEU A 24 25.04 2.08 16.50
N LEU A 25 24.62 1.15 17.37
CA LEU A 25 23.40 0.37 17.17
C LEU A 25 22.15 1.27 17.21
N ASN A 26 22.09 2.21 18.15
CA ASN A 26 20.97 3.12 18.27
C ASN A 26 20.86 4.06 17.07
N THR A 27 21.97 4.66 16.62
CA THR A 27 21.99 5.52 15.43
C THR A 27 21.56 4.75 14.18
N ARG A 28 22.03 3.51 13.99
CA ARG A 28 21.59 2.66 12.87
C ARG A 28 20.10 2.36 12.94
N ASN A 29 19.58 2.04 14.12
CA ASN A 29 18.15 1.79 14.32
C ASN A 29 17.29 3.05 14.10
N GLN A 30 17.75 4.21 14.58
CA GLN A 30 17.07 5.48 14.36
C GLN A 30 17.02 5.83 12.87
N ARG A 31 18.15 5.74 12.14
CA ARG A 31 18.18 5.94 10.68
C ARG A 31 17.24 4.99 9.93
N LYS A 32 17.19 3.75 10.38
CA LYS A 32 16.31 2.73 9.80
C LYS A 32 14.83 3.07 10.02
N LEU A 33 14.46 3.52 11.22
CA LEU A 33 13.09 3.93 11.56
C LEU A 33 12.70 5.23 10.85
N SER A 34 13.61 6.20 10.79
CA SER A 34 13.35 7.49 10.15
C SER A 34 13.14 7.37 8.65
N ASN A 35 13.77 6.40 7.99
CA ASN A 35 13.65 6.15 6.54
C ASN A 35 12.59 5.11 6.17
N ARG A 36 11.67 4.77 7.08
CA ARG A 36 10.62 3.80 6.79
C ARG A 36 9.59 4.40 5.82
N CYS A 37 9.19 3.62 4.84
CA CYS A 37 8.12 3.92 3.90
C CYS A 37 6.76 3.47 4.47
N TYR A 38 5.71 4.20 4.09
CA TYR A 38 4.35 3.97 4.58
C TYR A 38 3.39 4.07 3.39
N PRO A 39 2.79 2.96 2.93
CA PRO A 39 1.80 3.02 1.87
C PRO A 39 0.57 3.77 2.39
N SER A 40 0.10 4.71 1.58
CA SER A 40 -1.20 5.34 1.72
C SER A 40 -2.05 4.91 0.56
N ILE A 41 -3.22 4.38 0.89
CA ILE A 41 -4.17 3.91 -0.09
C ILE A 41 -5.44 4.72 0.05
N THR A 42 -5.88 5.25 -1.07
CA THR A 42 -7.11 6.03 -1.19
C THR A 42 -7.80 5.64 -2.48
N GLU A 43 -9.10 5.84 -2.56
CA GLU A 43 -9.82 5.77 -3.82
C GLU A 43 -9.72 7.13 -4.52
N ALA A 44 -9.59 7.11 -5.84
CA ALA A 44 -9.64 8.30 -6.65
C ALA A 44 -10.62 8.12 -7.81
N TYR A 45 -11.38 9.15 -8.10
CA TYR A 45 -12.42 9.15 -9.13
C TYR A 45 -11.95 9.99 -10.29
N PHE A 46 -11.48 9.33 -11.34
CA PHE A 46 -10.97 9.99 -12.53
C PHE A 46 -11.66 9.44 -13.78
N PRO A 47 -11.77 10.25 -14.85
CA PRO A 47 -12.07 9.75 -16.18
C PRO A 47 -11.31 8.49 -16.56
N PHE A 48 -11.93 7.69 -17.42
CA PHE A 48 -11.29 6.51 -18.01
C PHE A 48 -10.02 6.90 -18.77
N ASP A 49 -10.06 7.99 -19.55
CA ASP A 49 -8.88 8.59 -20.17
C ASP A 49 -8.29 9.70 -19.30
N LEU A 50 -7.09 9.44 -18.77
CA LEU A 50 -6.34 10.36 -17.92
C LEU A 50 -5.66 11.49 -18.71
N SER A 51 -5.63 11.47 -20.04
CA SER A 51 -4.91 12.44 -20.89
C SER A 51 -5.32 13.89 -20.65
N LYS A 52 -6.58 14.12 -20.26
CA LYS A 52 -7.17 15.45 -20.04
C LYS A 52 -7.04 15.94 -18.60
N ILE A 53 -6.48 15.15 -17.70
CA ILE A 53 -6.34 15.48 -16.29
C ILE A 53 -4.91 15.94 -16.04
N ASN A 54 -4.75 17.04 -15.32
CA ASN A 54 -3.43 17.45 -14.86
C ASN A 54 -3.00 16.53 -13.71
N ILE A 55 -2.19 15.53 -14.05
CA ILE A 55 -1.68 14.55 -13.11
C ILE A 55 -0.21 14.88 -12.83
N ASP A 56 0.21 14.75 -11.57
CA ASP A 56 1.60 14.97 -11.17
C ASP A 56 2.55 14.12 -12.02
N SER A 57 3.65 14.73 -12.48
CA SER A 57 4.64 14.13 -13.39
C SER A 57 5.27 12.81 -12.90
N GLY A 58 5.17 12.50 -11.60
CA GLY A 58 5.60 11.24 -10.99
C GLY A 58 4.54 10.14 -10.96
N THR A 59 3.36 10.37 -11.53
CA THR A 59 2.26 9.40 -11.50
C THR A 59 2.44 8.32 -12.54
N LYS A 60 2.32 7.08 -12.11
CA LYS A 60 2.34 5.88 -12.94
C LYS A 60 0.98 5.23 -12.91
N MET A 61 0.44 5.01 -14.09
CA MET A 61 -0.75 4.19 -14.26
C MET A 61 -0.34 2.77 -14.66
N TYR A 62 -0.96 1.78 -14.03
CA TYR A 62 -0.77 0.39 -14.40
C TYR A 62 -2.01 -0.16 -15.08
N TYR A 63 -1.86 -0.51 -16.35
CA TYR A 63 -2.90 -1.15 -17.15
C TYR A 63 -2.95 -2.63 -16.75
N CYS A 64 -4.02 -3.04 -16.08
CA CYS A 64 -4.26 -4.45 -15.74
C CYS A 64 -5.23 -5.05 -16.75
N GLY A 65 -4.79 -6.09 -17.49
CA GLY A 65 -5.61 -6.94 -18.38
C GLY A 65 -6.81 -6.25 -19.01
N ASP A 66 -7.99 -6.55 -18.46
CA ASP A 66 -9.32 -6.07 -18.87
C ASP A 66 -9.40 -4.53 -19.07
N TYR A 67 -8.64 -3.75 -18.31
CA TYR A 67 -8.60 -2.30 -18.49
C TYR A 67 -8.00 -1.89 -19.84
N ALA A 68 -6.95 -2.59 -20.31
CA ALA A 68 -6.34 -2.27 -21.60
C ALA A 68 -7.31 -2.53 -22.76
N ASP A 69 -8.08 -3.61 -22.67
CA ASP A 69 -9.08 -3.97 -23.67
C ASP A 69 -10.23 -2.94 -23.69
N LEU A 70 -10.74 -2.57 -22.51
CA LEU A 70 -11.75 -1.52 -22.37
C LEU A 70 -11.25 -0.14 -22.83
N PHE A 71 -9.98 0.20 -22.57
CA PHE A 71 -9.40 1.48 -23.00
C PHE A 71 -9.34 1.62 -24.53
N ASN A 72 -9.13 0.51 -25.21
CA ASN A 72 -9.04 0.45 -26.66
C ASN A 72 -10.41 0.28 -27.34
N SER A 73 -11.48 -0.01 -26.60
CA SER A 73 -12.83 -0.12 -27.15
C SER A 73 -13.41 1.25 -27.53
N ASP A 74 -14.09 1.30 -28.68
CA ASP A 74 -14.80 2.50 -29.17
C ASP A 74 -16.19 2.67 -28.53
N ASP A 75 -16.72 1.59 -27.93
CA ASP A 75 -18.06 1.54 -27.33
C ASP A 75 -18.09 2.10 -25.89
N VAL A 76 -16.92 2.38 -25.31
CA VAL A 76 -16.75 2.89 -23.95
C VAL A 76 -16.65 4.41 -23.96
N ASP A 77 -17.48 5.09 -23.15
CA ASP A 77 -17.31 6.51 -22.93
C ASP A 77 -16.06 6.78 -22.08
N LYS A 78 -15.00 7.27 -22.74
CA LYS A 78 -13.71 7.55 -22.10
C LYS A 78 -13.74 8.73 -21.13
N THR A 79 -14.82 9.52 -21.13
CA THR A 79 -14.99 10.65 -20.21
C THR A 79 -15.62 10.25 -18.89
N SER A 80 -16.30 9.10 -18.85
CA SER A 80 -16.93 8.57 -17.65
C SER A 80 -15.89 8.28 -16.57
N LYS A 81 -16.25 8.65 -15.33
CA LYS A 81 -15.35 8.48 -14.19
C LYS A 81 -15.40 7.05 -13.69
N ILE A 82 -14.22 6.46 -13.54
CA ILE A 82 -14.02 5.19 -12.85
C ILE A 82 -13.27 5.40 -11.54
N ILE A 83 -13.32 4.37 -10.71
CA ILE A 83 -12.52 4.31 -9.50
C ILE A 83 -11.12 3.80 -9.86
N TYR A 84 -10.14 4.45 -9.26
CA TYR A 84 -8.76 4.02 -9.22
C TYR A 84 -8.37 3.77 -7.76
N VAL A 85 -7.66 2.68 -7.51
CA VAL A 85 -6.87 2.54 -6.29
C VAL A 85 -5.65 3.45 -6.46
N LYS A 86 -5.62 4.51 -5.66
CA LYS A 86 -4.54 5.47 -5.57
C LYS A 86 -3.59 5.05 -4.44
N LEU A 87 -2.40 4.62 -4.81
CA LEU A 87 -1.32 4.22 -3.91
C LEU A 87 -0.21 5.28 -3.92
N ALA A 88 0.13 5.79 -2.73
CA ALA A 88 1.24 6.71 -2.52
C ALA A 88 2.17 6.21 -1.40
N ASN A 89 3.38 6.75 -1.33
CA ASN A 89 4.31 6.51 -0.22
C ASN A 89 4.44 7.77 0.64
N LEU A 90 3.90 7.74 1.86
CA LEU A 90 4.00 8.88 2.78
C LEU A 90 5.34 8.94 3.53
N GLY A 91 6.13 7.87 3.49
CA GLY A 91 7.40 7.83 4.19
C GLY A 91 8.56 8.39 3.35
N PRO A 92 9.64 8.83 3.99
CA PRO A 92 10.80 9.41 3.29
C PRO A 92 11.64 8.38 2.54
N GLY A 93 11.50 7.09 2.84
CA GLY A 93 12.19 6.00 2.12
C GLY A 93 11.52 5.62 0.81
N HIS A 94 12.01 4.55 0.18
CA HIS A 94 11.39 3.94 -1.01
C HIS A 94 10.84 2.55 -0.69
N MET A 95 9.74 2.18 -1.33
CA MET A 95 9.25 0.80 -1.31
C MET A 95 9.87 0.04 -2.49
N LEU A 96 10.48 -1.12 -2.22
CA LEU A 96 11.19 -1.95 -3.18
C LEU A 96 10.46 -3.29 -3.34
N ASN A 97 10.47 -3.85 -4.56
CA ASN A 97 9.89 -5.16 -4.88
C ASN A 97 8.47 -5.32 -4.30
N CYS A 98 7.60 -4.36 -4.63
CA CYS A 98 6.25 -4.29 -4.12
C CYS A 98 5.37 -5.29 -4.85
N ASN A 99 4.77 -6.22 -4.13
CA ASN A 99 3.68 -7.05 -4.62
C ASN A 99 2.37 -6.49 -4.06
N ILE A 100 1.47 -6.07 -4.93
CA ILE A 100 0.20 -5.43 -4.62
C ILE A 100 -0.91 -6.37 -5.10
N ASP A 101 -1.69 -6.90 -4.17
CA ASP A 101 -2.88 -7.72 -4.42
C ASP A 101 -4.11 -6.89 -4.04
N VAL A 102 -4.98 -6.63 -5.02
CA VAL A 102 -6.21 -5.85 -4.88
C VAL A 102 -7.38 -6.77 -5.15
N LYS A 103 -8.25 -6.95 -4.15
CA LYS A 103 -9.49 -7.73 -4.28
C LYS A 103 -10.68 -6.79 -4.32
N ILE A 104 -11.51 -6.94 -5.32
CA ILE A 104 -12.72 -6.16 -5.53
C ILE A 104 -13.89 -7.14 -5.66
N SER A 105 -15.06 -6.69 -5.22
CA SER A 105 -16.30 -7.45 -5.27
C SER A 105 -17.43 -6.55 -5.72
N THR A 106 -18.48 -7.11 -6.29
CA THR A 106 -19.77 -6.44 -6.35
C THR A 106 -20.35 -6.28 -4.94
N THR A 107 -21.27 -5.33 -4.74
CA THR A 107 -21.90 -5.07 -3.42
C THR A 107 -22.75 -6.24 -2.92
N ASP A 108 -23.27 -7.06 -3.83
CA ASP A 108 -24.02 -8.29 -3.56
C ASP A 108 -23.12 -9.54 -3.39
N PHE A 109 -21.79 -9.38 -3.54
CA PHE A 109 -20.80 -10.45 -3.50
C PHE A 109 -21.02 -11.59 -4.50
N SER A 110 -21.77 -11.33 -5.57
CA SER A 110 -22.00 -12.32 -6.63
C SER A 110 -20.75 -12.54 -7.48
N GLU A 111 -19.94 -11.51 -7.67
CA GLU A 111 -18.73 -11.57 -8.49
C GLU A 111 -17.53 -10.93 -7.75
N GLU A 112 -16.41 -11.63 -7.76
CA GLU A 112 -15.14 -11.19 -7.17
C GLU A 112 -14.01 -11.28 -8.19
N TRP A 113 -13.06 -10.36 -8.11
CA TRP A 113 -11.85 -10.41 -8.92
C TRP A 113 -10.66 -9.84 -8.16
N ASP A 114 -9.51 -10.39 -8.53
CA ASP A 114 -8.22 -10.05 -7.97
C ASP A 114 -7.36 -9.39 -9.05
N MET A 115 -6.66 -8.32 -8.69
CA MET A 115 -5.63 -7.71 -9.52
C MET A 115 -4.30 -7.82 -8.77
N ASN A 116 -3.35 -8.50 -9.40
CA ASN A 116 -2.00 -8.66 -8.87
C ASN A 116 -1.03 -7.82 -9.68
N LEU A 117 -0.34 -6.91 -9.01
CA LEU A 117 0.62 -6.00 -9.61
C LEU A 117 1.98 -6.11 -8.90
N CYS A 118 3.04 -6.27 -9.69
CA CYS A 118 4.41 -6.20 -9.19
C CYS A 118 5.06 -4.87 -9.61
N VAL A 119 5.50 -4.09 -8.64
CA VAL A 119 6.17 -2.80 -8.85
C VAL A 119 7.55 -2.81 -8.20
N ASN A 120 8.59 -2.72 -9.01
CA ASN A 120 9.98 -2.81 -8.54
C ASN A 120 10.37 -1.71 -7.54
N LEU A 121 9.89 -0.49 -7.76
CA LEU A 121 10.25 0.68 -6.98
C LEU A 121 9.08 1.66 -6.93
N ILE A 122 8.73 2.09 -5.72
CA ILE A 122 7.80 3.20 -5.47
C ILE A 122 8.54 4.26 -4.64
N ARG A 123 8.80 5.41 -5.25
CA ARG A 123 9.44 6.55 -4.60
C ARG A 123 8.45 7.33 -3.74
N LYS A 124 8.94 8.29 -2.97
CA LYS A 124 8.12 9.14 -2.10
C LYS A 124 7.11 9.96 -2.90
N ASP A 125 7.56 10.56 -3.99
CA ASP A 125 6.76 11.47 -4.81
C ASP A 125 6.10 10.77 -6.01
N GLU A 126 6.16 9.44 -6.04
CA GLU A 126 5.47 8.64 -7.06
C GLU A 126 4.07 8.30 -6.59
N LEU A 127 3.13 8.47 -7.51
CA LEU A 127 1.75 8.07 -7.33
C LEU A 127 1.45 6.90 -8.24
N ILE A 128 0.77 5.88 -7.73
CA ILE A 128 0.35 4.73 -8.51
C ILE A 128 -1.16 4.73 -8.59
N LEU A 129 -1.67 4.68 -9.82
CA LEU A 129 -3.09 4.54 -10.11
C LEU A 129 -3.34 3.15 -10.70
N ILE A 130 -4.17 2.37 -10.03
CA ILE A 130 -4.60 1.05 -10.48
C ILE A 130 -6.11 1.13 -10.77
N PRO A 131 -6.53 1.03 -12.04
CA PRO A 131 -7.95 1.08 -12.38
C PRO A 131 -8.65 -0.15 -11.81
N THR A 132 -9.86 0.03 -11.24
CA THR A 132 -10.61 -1.07 -10.63
C THR A 132 -11.67 -1.65 -11.54
N VAL A 133 -11.76 -1.20 -12.78
CA VAL A 133 -12.86 -1.53 -13.69
C VAL A 133 -12.60 -2.85 -14.43
N LYS A 134 -13.69 -3.58 -14.67
CA LYS A 134 -13.75 -4.79 -15.49
C LYS A 134 -15.02 -4.74 -16.35
N GLU A 135 -14.97 -5.30 -17.55
CA GLU A 135 -16.09 -5.24 -18.52
C GLU A 135 -17.38 -5.84 -17.96
N SER A 136 -17.29 -6.95 -17.23
CA SER A 136 -18.45 -7.62 -16.61
C SER A 136 -19.13 -6.81 -15.49
N MET A 137 -18.53 -5.68 -15.08
CA MET A 137 -18.97 -4.86 -13.95
C MET A 137 -19.55 -3.51 -14.39
N LEU A 138 -19.68 -3.28 -15.69
CA LEU A 138 -20.45 -2.17 -16.21
C LEU A 138 -21.88 -2.24 -15.65
N ASP A 139 -22.40 -1.12 -15.19
CA ASP A 139 -23.73 -0.94 -14.61
C ASP A 139 -23.94 -1.65 -13.25
N LYS A 140 -22.86 -2.06 -12.58
CA LYS A 140 -22.90 -2.67 -11.23
C LYS A 140 -22.31 -1.77 -10.17
N GLU A 141 -22.76 -1.96 -8.93
CA GLU A 141 -22.10 -1.36 -7.77
C GLU A 141 -20.94 -2.24 -7.28
N ILE A 142 -19.78 -1.62 -7.05
CA ILE A 142 -18.57 -2.33 -6.63
C ILE A 142 -18.03 -1.82 -5.30
N ILE A 143 -17.25 -2.67 -4.64
CA ILE A 143 -16.58 -2.41 -3.36
C ILE A 143 -15.15 -2.93 -3.37
N LEU A 144 -14.24 -2.14 -2.83
CA LEU A 144 -12.87 -2.55 -2.59
C LEU A 144 -12.80 -3.46 -1.35
N LYS A 145 -12.75 -4.78 -1.56
CA LYS A 145 -12.82 -5.78 -0.49
C LYS A 145 -11.54 -5.82 0.35
N SER A 146 -10.38 -5.85 -0.30
CA SER A 146 -9.09 -5.81 0.40
C SER A 146 -7.94 -5.38 -0.49
N ILE A 147 -6.91 -4.81 0.12
CA ILE A 147 -5.63 -4.59 -0.52
C ILE A 147 -4.51 -5.10 0.37
N VAL A 148 -3.64 -5.93 -0.20
CA VAL A 148 -2.43 -6.43 0.44
C VAL A 148 -1.22 -5.87 -0.30
N ILE A 149 -0.32 -5.21 0.41
CA ILE A 149 0.94 -4.74 -0.17
C ILE A 149 2.10 -5.34 0.61
N GLU A 150 2.91 -6.16 -0.06
CA GLU A 150 4.15 -6.70 0.48
C GLU A 150 5.32 -6.00 -0.20
N TYR A 151 6.25 -5.45 0.58
CA TYR A 151 7.37 -4.68 0.03
C TYR A 151 8.60 -4.75 0.93
N LEU A 152 9.74 -4.35 0.37
CA LEU A 152 11.01 -4.19 1.07
C LEU A 152 11.31 -2.70 1.31
N THR A 153 11.78 -2.35 2.50
CA THR A 153 12.37 -1.02 2.73
C THR A 153 13.79 -0.95 2.18
N ALA A 154 14.34 0.25 2.02
CA ALA A 154 15.74 0.46 1.64
C ALA A 154 16.76 -0.22 2.61
N PHE A 155 16.34 -0.50 3.85
CA PHE A 155 17.15 -1.23 4.84
C PHE A 155 16.85 -2.74 4.89
N GLY A 156 16.13 -3.27 3.89
CA GLY A 156 15.83 -4.69 3.75
C GLY A 156 14.74 -5.22 4.70
N GLU A 157 13.92 -4.37 5.31
CA GLU A 157 12.79 -4.86 6.10
C GLU A 157 11.68 -5.34 5.18
N LYS A 158 11.22 -6.58 5.38
CA LYS A 158 9.99 -7.09 4.78
C LYS A 158 8.79 -6.50 5.50
N MET A 159 7.99 -5.76 4.77
CA MET A 159 6.80 -5.08 5.26
C MET A 159 5.57 -5.68 4.61
N LYS A 160 4.49 -5.76 5.37
CA LYS A 160 3.16 -6.13 4.87
C LYS A 160 2.15 -5.13 5.36
N TYR A 161 1.58 -4.40 4.41
CA TYR A 161 0.40 -3.58 4.63
C TYR A 161 -0.82 -4.40 4.25
N THR A 162 -1.90 -4.24 5.01
CA THR A 162 -3.15 -4.88 4.67
C THR A 162 -4.34 -4.04 5.08
N TYR A 163 -5.15 -3.72 4.08
CA TYR A 163 -6.43 -3.05 4.13
C TYR A 163 -7.53 -4.08 3.85
N TRP A 164 -8.56 -4.11 4.66
CA TRP A 164 -9.67 -5.06 4.50
C TRP A 164 -10.98 -4.40 4.92
N VAL A 165 -12.02 -4.65 4.14
CA VAL A 165 -13.40 -4.36 4.49
C VAL A 165 -13.98 -5.55 5.23
N ASN A 166 -14.42 -5.34 6.47
CA ASN A 166 -14.81 -6.40 7.39
C ASN A 166 -16.33 -6.56 7.53
N ASN A 167 -17.11 -5.53 7.23
CA ASN A 167 -18.57 -5.58 7.21
C ASN A 167 -19.08 -4.48 6.27
N ILE A 168 -20.10 -4.79 5.47
CA ILE A 168 -20.78 -3.85 4.57
C ILE A 168 -22.25 -3.83 5.00
N GLU A 169 -22.62 -2.80 5.74
CA GLU A 169 -24.02 -2.43 5.97
C GLU A 169 -24.32 -1.22 5.10
N LYS A 170 -25.56 -1.06 4.62
CA LYS A 170 -26.00 0.03 3.72
C LYS A 170 -25.55 1.43 4.15
N ASP A 171 -25.30 1.64 5.45
CA ASP A 171 -24.88 2.92 6.01
C ASP A 171 -23.47 2.90 6.65
N LYS A 172 -22.81 1.74 6.72
CA LYS A 172 -21.54 1.56 7.46
C LYS A 172 -20.67 0.45 6.87
N THR A 173 -19.52 0.84 6.33
CA THR A 173 -18.41 -0.04 5.96
C THR A 173 -17.36 0.00 7.07
N ILE A 174 -17.01 -1.14 7.67
CA ILE A 174 -15.93 -1.20 8.67
C ILE A 174 -14.61 -1.54 7.98
N ILE A 175 -13.66 -0.61 8.01
CA ILE A 175 -12.31 -0.79 7.46
C ILE A 175 -11.34 -1.15 8.58
N LYS A 176 -10.41 -2.06 8.28
CA LYS A 176 -9.24 -2.34 9.11
C LYS A 176 -7.96 -2.20 8.30
N ASP A 177 -7.05 -1.37 8.79
CA ASP A 177 -5.72 -1.18 8.21
C ASP A 177 -4.67 -1.67 9.18
N THR A 178 -3.73 -2.44 8.67
CA THR A 178 -2.61 -2.94 9.47
C THR A 178 -1.31 -2.85 8.70
N LEU A 179 -0.25 -2.40 9.38
CA LEU A 179 1.11 -2.45 8.85
C LEU A 179 1.97 -3.30 9.78
N GLN A 180 2.70 -4.26 9.21
CA GLN A 180 3.45 -5.25 9.97
C GLN A 180 4.85 -5.45 9.36
N ILE A 181 5.85 -5.64 10.22
CA ILE A 181 7.20 -6.10 9.81
C ILE A 181 7.23 -7.62 9.92
N ILE A 182 7.67 -8.29 8.86
CA ILE A 182 7.90 -9.73 8.82
C ILE A 182 9.38 -9.98 9.14
N LYS A 183 9.69 -10.45 10.35
CA LYS A 183 11.08 -10.71 10.77
C LYS A 183 11.56 -12.11 10.40
N TYR A 184 10.73 -13.11 10.70
CA TYR A 184 10.92 -14.52 10.34
C TYR A 184 9.57 -15.06 9.87
N LYS A 185 9.52 -16.18 9.12
CA LYS A 185 8.31 -16.73 8.46
C LYS A 185 7.00 -16.68 9.27
N TRP A 186 7.09 -16.63 10.62
CA TRP A 186 5.98 -16.67 11.57
C TRP A 186 5.91 -15.43 12.49
N PHE A 187 7.03 -14.72 12.70
CA PHE A 187 7.10 -13.59 13.62
C PHE A 187 6.78 -12.27 12.91
N LYS A 188 5.60 -11.73 13.22
CA LYS A 188 5.12 -10.45 12.73
C LYS A 188 5.13 -9.42 13.85
N LYS A 189 5.78 -8.28 13.64
CA LYS A 189 5.71 -7.13 14.56
C LYS A 189 4.75 -6.11 13.98
N LYS A 190 3.64 -5.85 14.67
CA LYS A 190 2.69 -4.80 14.28
C LYS A 190 3.35 -3.42 14.46
N VAL A 191 3.34 -2.62 13.41
CA VAL A 191 3.83 -1.24 13.41
C VAL A 191 2.67 -0.28 13.62
N TYR A 192 1.56 -0.55 12.93
CA TYR A 192 0.37 0.28 12.96
C TYR A 192 -0.90 -0.58 12.84
N SER A 193 -1.96 -0.09 13.48
CA SER A 193 -3.32 -0.61 13.30
C SER A 193 -4.30 0.54 13.33
N PHE A 194 -5.26 0.48 12.42
CA PHE A 194 -6.43 1.34 12.45
C PHE A 194 -7.69 0.54 12.21
N LYS A 195 -8.77 0.99 12.82
CA LYS A 195 -10.11 0.45 12.62
C LYS A 195 -11.08 1.64 12.62
N GLY A 196 -11.77 1.84 11.51
CA GLY A 196 -12.64 2.98 11.30
C GLY A 196 -13.95 2.61 10.60
N LYS A 197 -14.83 3.60 10.45
CA LYS A 197 -16.00 3.53 9.60
C LYS A 197 -15.74 4.32 8.32
N SER A 198 -16.13 3.77 7.19
CA SER A 198 -16.26 4.46 5.91
C SER A 198 -17.65 4.16 5.34
N SER A 199 -18.12 4.97 4.41
CA SER A 199 -19.40 4.77 3.70
C SER A 199 -19.04 4.71 2.23
N LEU A 200 -18.96 3.51 1.65
CA LEU A 200 -18.47 3.34 0.28
C LEU A 200 -19.31 2.32 -0.48
N PHE A 201 -20.16 2.85 -1.35
CA PHE A 201 -20.88 2.15 -2.42
C PHE A 201 -20.69 3.00 -3.67
N VAL A 202 -20.38 2.39 -4.82
CA VAL A 202 -20.16 3.15 -6.05
C VAL A 202 -20.71 2.40 -7.26
N PHE A 203 -21.53 3.10 -8.04
CA PHE A 203 -22.09 2.65 -9.30
C PHE A 203 -21.16 3.01 -10.46
N ILE A 204 -20.82 2.05 -11.32
CA ILE A 204 -20.03 2.28 -12.54
C ILE A 204 -20.97 2.28 -13.74
N ASN A 205 -21.09 3.40 -14.47
CA ASN A 205 -21.74 3.44 -15.77
C ASN A 205 -20.76 4.01 -16.81
N LEU A 206 -20.37 3.21 -17.80
CA LEU A 206 -19.42 3.60 -18.86
C LEU A 206 -19.99 3.49 -20.27
N LYS A 207 -21.26 3.10 -20.44
CA LYS A 207 -21.84 2.99 -21.78
C LYS A 207 -22.12 4.37 -22.33
N LYS A 208 -21.79 4.55 -23.62
CA LYS A 208 -22.12 5.76 -24.35
C LYS A 208 -23.63 5.80 -24.58
N ASP A 209 -24.28 6.86 -24.12
CA ASP A 209 -25.69 7.09 -24.46
C ASP A 209 -25.80 7.33 -25.97
N ASN A 210 -26.58 6.48 -26.66
CA ASN A 210 -26.91 6.63 -28.08
C ASN A 210 -27.93 7.74 -28.31
#